data_AF-A0A7S0T6P8-F1
#
_entry.id   AF-A0A7S0T6P8-F1
#
_cell.length_a   1.000
_cell.length_b   1.000
_cell.length_c   1.000
_cell.angle_alpha   90.00
_cell.angle_beta   90.00
_cell.angle_gamma   90.00
#
_symmetry.space_group_name_H-M   'P 1'
#
loop_
_entity.id
_entity.type
_entity.pdbx_description
1 polymer ?
#
loop_
_entity_poly.entity_id
_entity_poly.type
_entity_poly.pdbx_seq_one_letter_code
_entity_poly.pdbx_strand_id
1 'polypeptide(L)'
;AKFVRAAGMFGTAMGTCGMLSTATFVLAMDVFGPIGDNAGGIAEMSEQTARTRAITDRLDAVGNTTKALTKGYAVGSAGLAAFLLFQGYIDSVNARLAEGAPRLGAIDLSVPELFVAGLLGCLLVFLFSSLAIRAVGRAASSVVDEVREQISTRPGIMTREETPDYARCVRIVTQAALRQMILPGLLAVLAPAVVGITFRV
;
A
#
# COMPACT_ATOMS: atom_id res chain seq x y z
N ALA A 1 3.58 31.84 -4.56
CA ALA A 1 4.60 31.53 -5.59
C ALA A 1 6.03 32.03 -5.27
N LYS A 2 6.25 33.13 -4.52
CA LYS A 2 7.61 33.64 -4.21
C LYS A 2 8.33 32.93 -3.05
N PHE A 3 7.61 32.33 -2.09
CA PHE A 3 8.21 31.60 -0.95
C PHE A 3 8.93 30.30 -1.37
N VAL A 4 8.43 29.60 -2.38
CA VAL A 4 9.02 28.33 -2.86
C VAL A 4 10.38 28.55 -3.54
N ARG A 5 10.60 29.71 -4.17
CA ARG A 5 11.89 30.08 -4.77
C ARG A 5 12.97 30.43 -3.73
N ALA A 6 12.60 30.77 -2.50
CA ALA A 6 13.55 31.25 -1.48
C ALA A 6 14.10 30.12 -0.57
N ALA A 7 13.40 28.99 -0.45
CA ALA A 7 13.76 27.94 0.49
C ALA A 7 14.35 26.67 -0.17
N GLY A 8 14.26 26.54 -1.50
CA GLY A 8 14.87 25.42 -2.24
C GLY A 8 14.51 24.04 -1.67
N MET A 9 15.49 23.13 -1.62
CA MET A 9 15.36 21.77 -1.08
C MET A 9 14.97 21.75 0.41
N PHE A 10 15.47 22.70 1.18
CA PHE A 10 15.13 22.83 2.59
C PHE A 10 13.64 23.19 2.77
N GLY A 11 13.09 24.02 1.88
CA GLY A 11 11.67 24.36 1.86
C GLY A 11 10.76 23.18 1.53
N THR A 12 11.15 22.34 0.56
CA THR A 12 10.40 21.10 0.25
C THR A 12 10.52 20.08 1.37
N ALA A 13 11.69 19.98 2.02
CA ALA A 13 11.89 19.12 3.19
C ALA A 13 11.02 19.57 4.38
N MET A 14 11.08 20.85 4.74
CA MET A 14 10.26 21.43 5.80
C MET A 14 8.76 21.37 5.48
N GLY A 15 8.37 21.53 4.21
CA GLY A 15 6.98 21.35 3.77
C GLY A 15 6.50 19.91 3.95
N THR A 16 7.35 18.93 3.65
CA THR A 16 7.06 17.50 3.85
C THR A 16 6.97 17.15 5.34
N CYS A 17 7.90 17.64 6.16
CA CYS A 17 7.83 17.53 7.62
C CYS A 17 6.57 18.20 8.18
N GLY A 18 6.20 19.37 7.64
CA GLY A 18 4.98 20.09 8.00
C GLY A 18 3.72 19.30 7.69
N MET A 19 3.64 18.68 6.50
CA MET A 19 2.55 17.75 6.17
C MET A 19 2.47 16.64 7.22
N LEU A 20 3.58 15.95 7.50
CA LEU A 20 3.69 14.84 8.45
C LEU A 20 3.51 15.21 9.92
N SER A 21 3.54 16.50 10.29
CA SER A 21 3.31 16.94 11.67
C SER A 21 1.93 16.54 12.21
N THR A 22 0.96 16.33 11.32
CA THR A 22 -0.40 15.89 11.65
C THR A 22 -0.58 14.38 11.51
N ALA A 23 0.49 13.62 11.23
CA ALA A 23 0.43 12.18 10.98
C ALA A 23 -0.22 11.40 12.12
N THR A 24 -0.07 11.83 13.38
CA THR A 24 -0.75 11.22 14.53
C THR A 24 -2.27 11.24 14.38
N PHE A 25 -2.85 12.36 13.94
CA PHE A 25 -4.29 12.47 13.70
C PHE A 25 -4.72 11.65 12.49
N VAL A 26 -3.91 11.65 11.43
CA VAL A 26 -4.16 10.85 10.22
C VAL A 26 -4.18 9.35 10.56
N LEU A 27 -3.19 8.87 11.32
CA LEU A 27 -3.12 7.48 11.78
C LEU A 27 -4.29 7.12 12.68
N ALA A 28 -4.68 8.01 13.61
CA ALA A 28 -5.86 7.79 14.45
C ALA A 28 -7.14 7.62 13.61
N MET A 29 -7.32 8.44 12.58
CA MET A 29 -8.44 8.33 11.64
C MET A 29 -8.38 7.07 10.77
N ASP A 30 -7.18 6.60 10.41
CA ASP A 30 -6.99 5.39 9.62
C ASP A 30 -7.32 4.13 10.43
N VAL A 31 -6.85 4.09 11.69
CA VAL A 31 -7.07 2.97 12.61
C VAL A 31 -8.51 2.91 13.13
N PHE A 32 -9.22 4.05 13.15
CA PHE A 32 -10.65 4.09 13.49
C PHE A 32 -11.50 3.17 12.60
N GLY A 33 -11.22 3.09 11.30
CA GLY A 33 -12.01 2.27 10.37
C GLY A 33 -12.04 0.79 10.72
N PRO A 34 -10.88 0.10 10.80
CA PRO A 34 -10.80 -1.29 11.22
C PRO A 34 -11.39 -1.57 12.62
N ILE A 35 -11.35 -0.61 13.54
CA ILE A 35 -12.00 -0.76 14.86
C ILE A 35 -13.52 -0.80 14.69
N GLY A 36 -14.10 0.11 13.91
CA GLY A 36 -15.54 0.17 13.64
C GLY A 36 -16.05 -1.09 12.92
N ASP A 37 -15.32 -1.55 11.90
CA ASP A 37 -15.61 -2.78 11.15
C ASP A 37 -15.63 -4.01 12.06
N ASN A 38 -14.57 -4.22 12.85
CA ASN A 38 -14.48 -5.33 13.81
C ASN A 38 -15.57 -5.26 14.89
N ALA A 39 -15.92 -4.06 15.38
CA ALA A 39 -17.01 -3.89 16.33
C ALA A 39 -18.36 -4.31 15.73
N GLY A 40 -18.60 -3.99 14.45
CA GLY A 40 -19.77 -4.46 13.72
C GLY A 40 -19.78 -5.99 13.55
N GLY A 41 -18.65 -6.58 13.17
CA GLY A 41 -18.49 -8.04 13.08
C GLY A 41 -18.80 -8.74 14.41
N ILE A 42 -18.26 -8.23 15.53
CA ILE A 42 -18.54 -8.77 16.87
C ILE A 42 -20.03 -8.62 17.22
N ALA A 43 -20.63 -7.45 16.96
CA ALA A 43 -22.05 -7.22 17.23
C ALA A 43 -22.96 -8.21 16.48
N GLU A 44 -22.62 -8.53 15.22
CA GLU A 44 -23.35 -9.52 14.41
C GLU A 44 -23.16 -10.94 14.95
N MET A 45 -21.91 -11.35 15.20
CA MET A 45 -21.59 -12.69 15.67
C MET A 45 -22.07 -12.99 17.09
N SER A 46 -22.33 -11.95 17.91
CA SER A 46 -22.85 -12.07 19.28
C SER A 46 -24.34 -11.72 19.40
N GLU A 47 -25.06 -11.68 18.27
CA GLU A 47 -26.52 -11.48 18.20
C GLU A 47 -27.00 -10.25 18.99
N GLN A 48 -26.23 -9.15 18.91
CA GLN A 48 -26.59 -7.90 19.60
C GLN A 48 -27.82 -7.24 18.98
N THR A 49 -28.38 -6.28 19.70
CA THR A 49 -29.58 -5.56 19.24
C THR A 49 -29.36 -4.88 17.88
N ALA A 50 -30.44 -4.79 17.08
CA ALA A 50 -30.40 -4.07 15.80
C ALA A 50 -29.94 -2.61 15.95
N ARG A 51 -30.18 -1.98 17.12
CA ARG A 51 -29.66 -0.65 17.44
C ARG A 51 -28.12 -0.63 17.50
N THR A 52 -27.51 -1.63 18.12
CA THR A 52 -26.04 -1.77 18.18
C THR A 52 -25.47 -1.90 16.77
N ARG A 53 -26.06 -2.77 15.93
CA ARG A 53 -25.64 -2.96 14.53
C ARG A 53 -25.77 -1.67 13.71
N ALA A 54 -26.89 -0.95 13.84
CA ALA A 54 -27.11 0.31 13.16
C ALA A 54 -26.10 1.41 13.57
N ILE A 55 -25.61 1.38 14.82
CA ILE A 55 -24.54 2.27 15.27
C ILE A 55 -23.21 1.86 14.63
N THR A 56 -22.85 0.57 14.69
CA THR A 56 -21.57 0.10 14.13
C THR A 56 -21.50 0.27 12.62
N ASP A 57 -22.59 0.08 11.88
CA ASP A 57 -22.64 0.32 10.43
C ASP A 57 -22.40 1.79 10.08
N ARG A 58 -22.93 2.72 10.89
CA ARG A 58 -22.63 4.16 10.73
C ARG A 58 -21.16 4.46 11.01
N LEU A 59 -20.57 3.81 12.02
CA LEU A 59 -19.16 3.99 12.34
C LEU A 59 -18.24 3.41 11.26
N ASP A 60 -18.56 2.24 10.71
CA ASP A 60 -17.84 1.64 9.59
C ASP A 60 -17.94 2.51 8.32
N ALA A 61 -19.12 3.05 8.02
CA ALA A 61 -19.28 3.99 6.89
C ALA A 61 -18.39 5.24 7.02
N VAL A 62 -18.30 5.81 8.23
CA VAL A 62 -17.36 6.91 8.52
C VAL A 62 -15.92 6.42 8.39
N GLY A 63 -15.60 5.24 8.93
CA GLY A 63 -14.30 4.60 8.86
C GLY A 63 -13.80 4.35 7.43
N ASN A 64 -14.68 3.93 6.53
CA ASN A 64 -14.37 3.74 5.12
C ASN A 64 -14.04 5.07 4.44
N THR A 65 -14.73 6.15 4.81
CA THR A 65 -14.44 7.51 4.32
C THR A 65 -13.09 8.00 4.84
N THR A 66 -12.81 7.85 6.14
CA THR A 66 -11.52 8.27 6.72
C THR A 66 -10.36 7.47 6.15
N LYS A 67 -10.50 6.15 6.00
CA LYS A 67 -9.51 5.25 5.38
C LYS A 67 -9.19 5.62 3.94
N ALA A 68 -10.16 6.15 3.19
CA ALA A 68 -9.90 6.64 1.83
C ALA A 68 -9.08 7.94 1.85
N LEU A 69 -9.41 8.88 2.74
CA LEU A 69 -8.68 10.14 2.91
C LEU A 69 -7.24 9.92 3.38
N THR A 70 -7.02 9.01 4.33
CA THR A 70 -5.71 8.68 4.88
C THR A 70 -4.80 8.02 3.84
N LYS A 71 -5.34 7.14 2.98
CA LYS A 71 -4.63 6.61 1.81
C LYS A 71 -4.21 7.70 0.85
N GLY A 72 -5.09 8.64 0.54
CA GLY A 72 -4.76 9.80 -0.31
C GLY A 72 -3.64 10.65 0.29
N TYR A 73 -3.71 10.91 1.59
CA TYR A 73 -2.65 11.61 2.32
C TYR A 73 -1.32 10.84 2.27
N ALA A 74 -1.32 9.52 2.48
CA ALA A 74 -0.12 8.69 2.42
C ALA A 74 0.52 8.70 1.02
N VAL A 75 -0.28 8.63 -0.04
CA VAL A 75 0.23 8.74 -1.43
C VAL A 75 0.80 10.13 -1.70
N GLY A 76 0.10 11.19 -1.26
CA GLY A 76 0.57 12.57 -1.42
C GLY A 76 1.89 12.82 -0.68
N SER A 77 2.01 12.39 0.57
CA SER A 77 3.24 12.53 1.37
C SER A 77 4.37 11.67 0.83
N ALA A 78 4.09 10.44 0.36
CA ALA A 78 5.06 9.59 -0.32
C ALA A 78 5.58 10.24 -1.61
N GLY A 79 4.72 10.93 -2.38
CA GLY A 79 5.15 11.68 -3.57
C GLY A 79 6.13 12.81 -3.23
N LEU A 80 5.85 13.60 -2.19
CA LEU A 80 6.76 14.65 -1.71
C LEU A 80 8.08 14.07 -1.18
N ALA A 81 8.01 12.99 -0.41
CA ALA A 81 9.19 12.28 0.07
C ALA A 81 10.02 11.69 -1.08
N ALA A 82 9.38 11.17 -2.13
CA ALA A 82 10.06 10.64 -3.31
C ALA A 82 10.89 11.73 -4.01
N PHE A 83 10.37 12.96 -4.14
CA PHE A 83 11.14 14.08 -4.68
C PHE A 83 12.39 14.41 -3.84
N LEU A 84 12.27 14.38 -2.51
CA LEU A 84 13.39 14.63 -1.61
C LEU A 84 14.45 13.52 -1.68
N LEU A 85 14.00 12.26 -1.67
CA LEU A 85 14.87 11.09 -1.83
C LEU A 85 15.56 11.10 -3.20
N PHE A 86 14.86 11.56 -4.24
CA PHE A 86 15.40 11.68 -5.57
C PHE A 86 16.52 12.73 -5.65
N GLN A 87 16.35 13.88 -5.00
CA GLN A 87 17.41 14.88 -4.87
C GLN A 87 18.58 14.36 -4.03
N GLY A 88 18.29 13.74 -2.88
CA GLY A 88 19.31 13.14 -2.03
C GLY A 88 20.10 12.03 -2.74
N TYR A 89 19.47 11.31 -3.67
CA TYR A 89 20.13 10.36 -4.56
C TYR A 89 21.13 11.06 -5.48
N ILE A 90 20.73 12.11 -6.20
CA ILE A 90 21.63 12.89 -7.06
C ILE A 90 22.83 13.42 -6.27
N ASP A 91 22.59 14.00 -5.09
CA ASP A 91 23.65 14.52 -4.22
C ASP A 91 24.60 13.40 -3.76
N SER A 92 24.06 12.25 -3.37
CA SER A 92 24.84 11.09 -2.93
C SER A 92 25.71 10.50 -4.04
N VAL A 93 25.20 10.46 -5.28
CA VAL A 93 25.98 9.99 -6.44
C VAL A 93 27.06 11.02 -6.78
N ASN A 94 26.72 12.32 -6.80
CA ASN A 94 27.67 13.41 -7.03
C ASN A 94 28.81 13.44 -6.01
N ALA A 95 28.53 13.11 -4.75
CA ALA A 95 29.55 13.03 -3.70
C ALA A 95 30.51 11.82 -3.87
N ARG A 96 30.10 10.78 -4.61
CA ARG A 96 30.89 9.56 -4.84
C ARG A 96 31.58 9.52 -6.21
N LEU A 97 31.23 10.44 -7.10
CA LEU A 97 31.89 10.60 -8.39
C LEU A 97 33.35 11.03 -8.19
N ALA A 98 34.26 10.46 -9.00
CA ALA A 98 35.68 10.81 -8.95
C ALA A 98 35.90 12.29 -9.28
N GLU A 99 36.97 12.88 -8.73
CA GLU A 99 37.33 14.26 -9.04
C GLU A 99 37.53 14.44 -10.56
N GLY A 100 36.75 15.34 -11.16
CA GLY A 100 36.75 15.62 -12.60
C GLY A 100 35.68 14.90 -13.43
N ALA A 101 34.89 13.99 -12.84
CA ALA A 101 33.76 13.38 -13.52
C ALA A 101 32.59 14.37 -13.67
N PRO A 102 31.81 14.31 -14.78
CA PRO A 102 30.66 15.17 -14.98
C PRO A 102 29.61 14.90 -13.89
N ARG A 103 29.23 15.95 -13.15
CA ARG A 103 28.19 15.85 -12.13
C ARG A 103 26.83 15.60 -12.79
N LEU A 104 26.01 14.76 -12.17
CA LEU A 104 24.60 14.63 -12.48
C LEU A 104 23.92 15.97 -12.18
N GLY A 105 23.52 16.67 -13.24
CA GLY A 105 22.79 17.93 -13.19
C GLY A 105 21.29 17.74 -13.26
N ALA A 106 20.60 18.61 -14.00
CA ALA A 106 19.18 18.45 -14.27
C ALA A 106 18.93 17.19 -15.13
N ILE A 107 17.88 16.43 -14.80
CA ILE A 107 17.41 15.33 -15.64
C ILE A 107 16.83 15.92 -16.93
N ASP A 108 17.42 15.54 -18.05
CA ASP A 108 16.90 15.83 -19.38
C ASP A 108 16.14 14.62 -19.92
N LEU A 109 14.82 14.76 -20.05
CA LEU A 109 13.96 13.71 -20.61
C LEU A 109 14.11 13.55 -22.13
N SER A 110 14.84 14.45 -22.79
CA SER A 110 15.19 14.33 -24.21
C SER A 110 16.21 13.22 -24.46
N VAL A 111 16.93 12.79 -23.41
CA VAL A 111 17.84 11.65 -23.45
C VAL A 111 17.02 10.36 -23.49
N PRO A 112 17.11 9.56 -24.57
CA PRO A 112 16.28 8.37 -24.75
C PRO A 112 16.36 7.37 -23.59
N GLU A 113 17.53 7.21 -22.99
CA GLU A 113 17.78 6.30 -21.87
C GLU A 113 16.97 6.69 -20.64
N LEU A 114 16.92 7.98 -20.29
CA LEU A 114 16.14 8.50 -19.17
C LEU A 114 14.64 8.39 -19.43
N PHE A 115 14.23 8.63 -20.67
CA PHE A 115 12.83 8.46 -21.08
C PHE A 115 12.38 7.00 -20.97
N VAL A 116 13.16 6.06 -21.48
CA VAL A 116 12.89 4.61 -21.41
C VAL A 116 12.90 4.12 -19.96
N ALA A 117 13.87 4.55 -19.14
CA ALA A 117 13.92 4.21 -17.72
C ALA A 117 12.67 4.72 -16.97
N GLY A 118 12.20 5.93 -17.26
CA GLY A 118 10.96 6.47 -16.72
C GLY A 118 9.73 5.65 -17.09
N LEU A 119 9.61 5.23 -18.36
CA LEU A 119 8.54 4.34 -18.82
C LEU A 119 8.59 2.97 -18.12
N LEU A 120 9.77 2.38 -17.98
CA LEU A 120 9.96 1.12 -17.25
C LEU A 120 9.53 1.27 -15.77
N GLY A 121 9.84 2.41 -15.14
CA GLY A 121 9.38 2.75 -13.80
C GLY A 121 7.85 2.78 -13.69
N CYS A 122 7.15 3.38 -14.67
CA CYS A 122 5.68 3.35 -14.71
C CYS A 122 5.14 1.93 -14.90
N LEU A 123 5.72 1.15 -15.82
CA LEU A 123 5.33 -0.24 -16.06
C LEU A 123 5.49 -1.12 -14.82
N LEU A 124 6.50 -0.84 -14.00
CA LEU A 124 6.73 -1.56 -12.74
C LEU A 124 5.52 -1.47 -11.80
N VAL A 125 4.86 -0.30 -11.72
CA VAL A 125 3.67 -0.10 -10.88
C VAL A 125 2.51 -0.97 -11.35
N PHE A 126 2.29 -1.04 -12.67
CA PHE A 126 1.25 -1.90 -13.27
C PHE A 126 1.58 -3.38 -13.08
N LEU A 127 2.85 -3.77 -13.23
CA LEU A 127 3.29 -5.14 -13.02
C LEU A 127 3.09 -5.57 -11.56
N PHE A 128 3.52 -4.74 -10.61
CA PHE A 128 3.29 -4.97 -9.17
C PHE A 128 1.79 -5.13 -8.86
N SER A 129 0.96 -4.22 -9.38
CA SER A 129 -0.49 -4.26 -9.16
C SER A 129 -1.13 -5.52 -9.73
N SER A 130 -0.75 -5.92 -10.95
CA SER A 130 -1.22 -7.16 -11.58
C SER A 130 -0.86 -8.40 -10.77
N LEU A 131 0.38 -8.48 -10.28
CA LEU A 131 0.83 -9.60 -9.44
C LEU A 131 0.04 -9.66 -8.12
N ALA A 132 -0.16 -8.52 -7.46
CA ALA A 132 -0.94 -8.42 -6.23
C ALA A 132 -2.41 -8.81 -6.42
N ILE A 133 -3.07 -8.30 -7.47
CA ILE A 133 -4.47 -8.61 -7.79
C ILE A 133 -4.62 -10.11 -8.11
N ARG A 134 -3.72 -10.69 -8.90
CA ARG A 134 -3.71 -12.13 -9.21
C ARG A 134 -3.51 -12.99 -7.96
N ALA A 135 -2.65 -12.55 -7.04
CA ALA A 135 -2.44 -13.24 -5.77
C ALA A 135 -3.71 -13.26 -4.91
N VAL A 136 -4.37 -12.11 -4.77
CA VAL A 136 -5.64 -12.00 -4.02
C VAL A 136 -6.73 -12.85 -4.68
N GLY A 137 -6.87 -12.79 -6.01
CA GLY A 137 -7.89 -13.55 -6.74
C GLY A 137 -7.77 -15.07 -6.52
N ARG A 138 -6.55 -15.61 -6.56
CA ARG A 138 -6.31 -17.05 -6.28
C ARG A 138 -6.66 -17.43 -4.84
N ALA A 139 -6.25 -16.60 -3.87
CA ALA A 139 -6.53 -16.85 -2.46
C ALA A 139 -8.04 -16.78 -2.18
N ALA A 140 -8.73 -15.77 -2.73
CA ALA A 140 -10.17 -15.60 -2.59
C ALA A 140 -10.95 -16.77 -3.21
N SER A 141 -10.56 -17.25 -4.40
CA SER A 141 -11.18 -18.44 -5.00
C SER A 141 -11.09 -19.65 -4.07
N SER A 142 -9.91 -19.88 -3.49
CA SER A 142 -9.69 -21.01 -2.57
C SER A 142 -10.56 -20.91 -1.31
N VAL A 143 -10.78 -19.71 -0.78
CA VAL A 143 -11.69 -19.48 0.35
C VAL A 143 -13.15 -19.72 -0.04
N VAL A 144 -13.57 -19.30 -1.24
CA VAL A 144 -14.93 -19.55 -1.74
C VAL A 144 -15.19 -21.04 -1.90
N ASP A 145 -14.25 -21.78 -2.48
CA ASP A 145 -14.36 -23.23 -2.67
C ASP A 145 -14.43 -23.94 -1.31
N GLU A 146 -13.62 -23.53 -0.34
CA GLU A 146 -13.65 -24.06 1.03
C GLU A 146 -15.00 -23.78 1.72
N VAL A 147 -15.51 -22.55 1.67
CA VAL A 147 -16.81 -22.20 2.28
C VAL A 147 -17.95 -23.00 1.63
N ARG A 148 -17.93 -23.16 0.30
CA ARG A 148 -18.91 -23.99 -0.44
C ARG A 148 -18.82 -25.46 -0.02
N GLU A 149 -17.62 -26.00 0.09
CA GLU A 149 -17.40 -27.37 0.56
C GLU A 149 -17.99 -27.56 1.97
N GLN A 150 -17.67 -26.67 2.91
CA GLN A 150 -18.19 -26.75 4.28
C GLN A 150 -19.71 -26.72 4.32
N ILE A 151 -20.36 -25.81 3.58
CA ILE A 151 -21.83 -25.70 3.54
C ILE A 151 -22.47 -26.94 2.91
N SER A 152 -21.87 -27.48 1.83
CA SER A 152 -22.42 -28.64 1.11
C SER A 152 -22.29 -29.94 1.90
N THR A 153 -21.18 -30.12 2.61
CA THR A 153 -20.90 -31.34 3.39
C THR A 153 -21.51 -31.31 4.78
N ARG A 154 -21.72 -30.11 5.33
CA ARG A 154 -22.28 -29.87 6.66
C ARG A 154 -23.45 -28.88 6.61
N PRO A 155 -24.64 -29.32 6.17
CA PRO A 155 -25.81 -28.45 6.06
C PRO A 155 -26.23 -27.79 7.39
N GLY A 156 -25.90 -28.41 8.53
CA GLY A 156 -26.15 -27.90 9.89
C GLY A 156 -25.51 -26.53 10.19
N ILE A 157 -24.53 -26.11 9.38
CA ILE A 157 -23.96 -24.75 9.45
C ILE A 157 -25.00 -23.68 9.11
N MET A 158 -25.85 -23.93 8.11
CA MET A 158 -26.86 -22.96 7.68
C MET A 158 -28.02 -22.84 8.67
N THR A 159 -28.32 -23.92 9.40
CA THR A 159 -29.33 -23.96 10.47
C THR A 159 -28.79 -23.50 11.82
N ARG A 160 -27.48 -23.18 11.92
CA ARG A 160 -26.74 -22.85 13.16
C ARG A 160 -26.70 -23.97 14.20
N GLU A 161 -26.95 -25.20 13.79
CA GLU A 161 -26.81 -26.39 14.65
C GLU A 161 -25.35 -26.84 14.75
N GLU A 162 -24.53 -26.52 13.74
CA GLU A 162 -23.10 -26.84 13.69
C GLU A 162 -22.25 -25.58 13.48
N THR A 163 -21.07 -25.55 14.09
CA THR A 163 -20.11 -24.45 13.93
C THR A 163 -19.20 -24.66 12.70
N PRO A 164 -18.98 -23.62 11.86
CA PRO A 164 -18.03 -23.69 10.76
C PRO A 164 -16.59 -23.95 11.22
N ASP A 165 -15.77 -24.50 10.33
CA ASP A 165 -14.33 -24.59 10.56
C ASP A 165 -13.65 -23.29 10.09
N TYR A 166 -13.50 -22.35 11.02
CA TYR A 166 -12.81 -21.08 10.78
C TYR A 166 -11.31 -21.26 10.54
N ALA A 167 -10.69 -22.28 11.15
CA ALA A 167 -9.25 -22.49 11.09
C ALA A 167 -8.78 -22.91 9.69
N ARG A 168 -9.60 -23.66 8.93
CA ARG A 168 -9.33 -23.95 7.50
C ARG A 168 -9.25 -22.67 6.68
N CYS A 169 -10.24 -21.78 6.78
CA CYS A 169 -10.25 -20.50 6.07
C CYS A 169 -9.03 -19.63 6.42
N VAL A 170 -8.71 -19.50 7.72
CA VAL A 170 -7.53 -18.75 8.19
C VAL A 170 -6.24 -19.33 7.61
N ARG A 171 -6.08 -20.65 7.64
CA ARG A 171 -4.88 -21.33 7.11
C ARG A 171 -4.68 -21.09 5.62
N ILE A 172 -5.75 -21.13 4.83
CA ILE A 172 -5.71 -20.86 3.38
C ILE A 172 -5.18 -19.44 3.14
N VAL A 173 -5.78 -18.43 3.77
CA VAL A 173 -5.36 -17.03 3.56
C VAL A 173 -3.95 -16.77 4.09
N THR A 174 -3.56 -17.34 5.23
CA THR A 174 -2.21 -17.18 5.80
C THR A 174 -1.15 -17.79 4.89
N GLN A 175 -1.32 -19.03 4.44
CA GLN A 175 -0.35 -19.69 3.56
C GLN A 175 -0.26 -18.98 2.21
N ALA A 176 -1.41 -18.56 1.65
CA ALA A 176 -1.44 -17.81 0.41
C ALA A 176 -0.72 -16.46 0.55
N ALA A 177 -1.01 -15.69 1.59
CA ALA A 177 -0.37 -14.39 1.83
C ALA A 177 1.15 -14.52 1.96
N LEU A 178 1.65 -15.47 2.75
CA LEU A 178 3.09 -15.66 2.96
C LEU A 178 3.83 -16.03 1.67
N ARG A 179 3.26 -16.91 0.85
CA ARG A 179 3.89 -17.34 -0.41
C ARG A 179 3.79 -16.28 -1.50
N GLN A 180 2.63 -15.63 -1.61
CA GLN A 180 2.34 -14.74 -2.72
C GLN A 180 2.95 -13.34 -2.56
N MET A 181 3.29 -12.89 -1.34
CA MET A 181 3.94 -11.58 -1.14
C MET A 181 5.39 -11.53 -1.65
N ILE A 182 6.05 -12.69 -1.75
CA ILE A 182 7.50 -12.77 -2.03
C ILE A 182 7.81 -12.15 -3.39
N LEU A 183 7.07 -12.51 -4.43
CA LEU A 183 7.35 -12.07 -5.79
C LEU A 183 7.14 -10.54 -5.97
N PRO A 184 6.00 -9.93 -5.58
CA PRO A 184 5.85 -8.47 -5.62
C PRO A 184 6.88 -7.74 -4.74
N GLY A 185 7.23 -8.29 -3.58
CA GLY A 185 8.24 -7.70 -2.69
C GLY A 185 9.64 -7.69 -3.30
N LEU A 186 10.07 -8.83 -3.86
CA LEU A 186 11.35 -8.92 -4.58
C LEU A 186 11.38 -8.01 -5.79
N LEU A 187 10.28 -7.91 -6.55
CA LEU A 187 10.17 -7.01 -7.68
C LEU A 187 10.44 -5.55 -7.28
N ALA A 188 9.82 -5.08 -6.19
CA ALA A 188 9.99 -3.70 -5.72
C ALA A 188 11.43 -3.39 -5.26
N VAL A 189 12.11 -4.35 -4.62
CA VAL A 189 13.47 -4.18 -4.10
C VAL A 189 14.54 -4.35 -5.19
N LEU A 190 14.38 -5.35 -6.04
CA LEU A 190 15.40 -5.70 -7.05
C LEU A 190 15.30 -4.83 -8.30
N ALA A 191 14.12 -4.32 -8.67
CA ALA A 191 13.98 -3.56 -9.91
C ALA A 191 14.90 -2.33 -9.99
N PRO A 192 15.02 -1.46 -8.95
CA PRO A 192 15.97 -0.35 -8.99
C PRO A 192 17.43 -0.81 -9.14
N ALA A 193 17.81 -1.89 -8.47
CA ALA A 193 19.18 -2.42 -8.53
C ALA A 193 19.51 -3.01 -9.90
N VAL A 194 18.57 -3.78 -10.49
CA VAL A 194 18.73 -4.35 -11.83
C VAL A 194 18.85 -3.23 -12.86
N VAL A 195 17.96 -2.23 -12.83
CA VAL A 195 18.00 -1.10 -13.75
C VAL A 195 19.30 -0.31 -13.61
N GLY A 196 19.73 0.00 -12.38
CA GLY A 196 20.99 0.72 -12.16
C GLY A 196 22.21 -0.03 -12.72
N ILE A 197 22.31 -1.34 -12.47
CA ILE A 197 23.45 -2.15 -12.93
C ILE A 197 23.44 -2.36 -14.44
N THR A 198 22.28 -2.63 -15.07
CA THR A 198 22.21 -2.89 -16.52
C THR A 198 22.36 -1.63 -17.36
N PHE A 199 21.74 -0.52 -16.96
CA PHE A 199 21.83 0.74 -17.70
C PHE A 199 23.11 1.52 -17.39
N ARG A 200 23.96 1.05 -16.45
CA ARG A 200 25.19 1.72 -15.99
C ARG A 200 24.97 3.20 -15.68
N VAL A 201 23.85 3.50 -15.02
CA VAL A 201 23.55 4.82 -14.45
C VAL A 201 23.97 4.84 -12.99
#